data_AF-A0A968DAK2-F1
#
_entry.id   AF-A0A968DAK2-F1
#
_cell.length_a   1.000
_cell.length_b   1.000
_cell.length_c   1.000
_cell.angle_alpha   90.00
_cell.angle_beta   90.00
_cell.angle_gamma   90.00
#
_symmetry.space_group_name_H-M   'P 1'
#
loop_
_entity.id
_entity.type
_entity.pdbx_description
1 polymer ?
#
loop_
_entity_poly.entity_id
_entity_poly.type
_entity_poly.pdbx_seq_one_letter_code
_entity_poly.pdbx_strand_id
1 'polypeptide(L)'
;ALLTLAVILLWRDILSHDFHNVYVTNYSNRAMPTFYVFSALWGGQKGSLLFWGWILTLYSALTVYLNRDKNRELMPYVVATLMVGTMFFISLNVFVSQPFEKFWQLSDGRVIHAVTQPANSVAFAAADGRGLNPLLQHPAMAIHPPVLYMGFVGFSVPFAFAIASLITGRLGNQWLQTIRRWTLVPWFFLGIGMLLGGKWAYMELGWGGYWAWDPVENAALMPWLLATAFIHSVMIQEKKNMLRVWNMV
;
A
#
# COMPACT_ATOMS: atom_id res chain seq x y z
N ALA A 1 -13.08 -7.83 2.78
CA ALA A 1 -13.85 -8.60 1.78
C ALA A 1 -13.97 -7.85 0.46
N LEU A 2 -14.66 -6.69 0.41
CA LEU A 2 -14.86 -5.94 -0.83
C LEU A 2 -13.56 -5.49 -1.52
N LEU A 3 -12.58 -4.95 -0.77
CA LEU A 3 -11.29 -4.59 -1.36
C LEU A 3 -10.50 -5.80 -1.86
N THR A 4 -10.58 -6.96 -1.18
CA THR A 4 -10.01 -8.21 -1.67
C THR A 4 -10.63 -8.62 -3.00
N LEU A 5 -11.96 -8.57 -3.10
CA LEU A 5 -12.67 -8.85 -4.34
C LEU A 5 -12.25 -7.87 -5.45
N ALA A 6 -12.17 -6.58 -5.15
CA ALA A 6 -11.72 -5.57 -6.10
C ALA A 6 -10.30 -5.85 -6.62
N VAL A 7 -9.34 -6.14 -5.74
CA VAL A 7 -7.98 -6.51 -6.13
C VAL A 7 -7.97 -7.76 -7.02
N ILE A 8 -8.73 -8.80 -6.66
CA ILE A 8 -8.84 -10.03 -7.46
C ILE A 8 -9.45 -9.75 -8.84
N LEU A 9 -10.49 -8.93 -8.92
CA LEU A 9 -11.13 -8.55 -10.19
C LEU A 9 -10.16 -7.75 -11.07
N LEU A 10 -9.42 -6.81 -10.50
CA LEU A 10 -8.42 -6.04 -11.25
C LEU A 10 -7.28 -6.94 -11.74
N TRP A 11 -6.78 -7.86 -10.91
CA TRP A 11 -5.80 -8.86 -11.34
C TRP A 11 -6.33 -9.76 -12.44
N ARG A 12 -7.58 -10.21 -12.35
CA ARG A 12 -8.24 -10.98 -13.41
C ARG A 12 -8.23 -10.21 -14.73
N ASP A 13 -8.65 -8.94 -14.72
CA ASP A 13 -8.69 -8.10 -15.91
C ASP A 13 -7.27 -7.88 -16.48
N ILE A 14 -6.28 -7.67 -15.61
CA ILE A 14 -4.86 -7.50 -16.00
C ILE A 14 -4.29 -8.78 -16.65
N LEU A 15 -4.49 -9.93 -16.01
CA LEU A 15 -3.93 -11.23 -16.44
C LEU A 15 -4.63 -11.80 -17.66
N SER A 16 -5.91 -11.46 -17.86
CA SER A 16 -6.68 -11.83 -19.06
C SER A 16 -6.51 -10.84 -20.21
N HIS A 17 -5.76 -9.75 -20.00
CA HIS A 17 -5.58 -8.67 -20.97
C HIS A 17 -6.93 -8.06 -21.43
N ASP A 18 -7.84 -7.80 -20.49
CA ASP A 18 -9.12 -7.15 -20.79
C ASP A 18 -8.92 -5.66 -21.11
N PHE A 19 -8.65 -5.37 -22.38
CA PHE A 19 -8.39 -4.02 -22.90
C PHE A 19 -9.64 -3.14 -23.01
N HIS A 20 -10.80 -3.59 -22.50
CA HIS A 20 -11.90 -2.67 -22.21
C HIS A 20 -11.58 -1.81 -20.98
N ASN A 21 -10.80 -2.32 -20.03
CA ASN A 21 -10.41 -1.59 -18.84
C ASN A 21 -9.26 -0.62 -19.18
N VAL A 22 -9.47 0.66 -18.88
CA VAL A 22 -8.52 1.75 -19.17
C VAL A 22 -7.19 1.54 -18.45
N TYR A 23 -7.21 1.03 -17.22
CA TYR A 23 -6.00 0.73 -16.48
C TYR A 23 -5.22 -0.42 -17.14
N VAL A 24 -5.90 -1.50 -17.54
CA VAL A 24 -5.26 -2.66 -18.18
C VAL A 24 -4.60 -2.26 -19.50
N THR A 25 -5.29 -1.48 -20.34
CA THR A 25 -4.72 -0.98 -21.61
C THR A 25 -3.49 -0.11 -21.41
N ASN A 26 -3.37 0.61 -20.28
CA ASN A 26 -2.22 1.47 -20.03
C ASN A 26 -1.01 0.75 -19.41
N TYR A 27 -1.21 -0.39 -18.73
CA TYR A 27 -0.15 -1.04 -17.94
C TYR A 27 0.08 -2.52 -18.27
N SER A 28 -0.67 -3.12 -19.19
CA SER A 28 -0.49 -4.51 -19.65
C SER A 28 -0.46 -4.56 -21.18
N ASN A 29 0.19 -5.57 -21.75
CA ASN A 29 0.12 -5.92 -23.16
C ASN A 29 0.38 -7.42 -23.33
N ARG A 30 0.02 -7.99 -24.48
CA ARG A 30 0.12 -9.45 -24.71
C ARG A 30 1.54 -9.99 -24.83
N ALA A 31 2.51 -9.12 -25.15
CA ALA A 31 3.91 -9.50 -25.31
C ALA A 31 4.68 -9.54 -23.97
N MET A 32 4.13 -8.92 -22.92
CA MET A 32 4.80 -8.79 -21.64
C MET A 32 4.82 -10.13 -20.89
N PRO A 33 5.97 -10.56 -20.33
CA PRO A 33 6.04 -11.76 -19.51
C PRO A 33 5.05 -11.72 -18.34
N THR A 34 4.43 -12.87 -18.03
CA THR A 34 3.36 -12.97 -17.01
C THR A 34 3.76 -12.43 -15.65
N PHE A 35 5.04 -12.54 -15.28
CA PHE A 35 5.58 -11.98 -14.05
C PHE A 35 5.40 -10.46 -13.96
N TYR A 36 5.64 -9.73 -15.06
CA TYR A 36 5.44 -8.29 -15.14
C TYR A 36 3.97 -7.91 -15.37
N VAL A 37 3.19 -8.79 -16.00
CA VAL A 37 1.72 -8.63 -16.06
C VAL A 37 1.13 -8.68 -14.67
N PHE A 38 1.57 -9.60 -13.81
CA PHE A 38 1.14 -9.65 -12.41
C PHE A 38 1.50 -8.37 -11.64
N SER A 39 2.69 -7.82 -11.88
CA SER A 39 3.14 -6.58 -11.23
C SER A 39 2.46 -5.31 -11.75
N ALA A 40 1.73 -5.39 -12.86
CA ALA A 40 0.97 -4.25 -13.38
C ALA A 40 -0.10 -3.74 -12.41
N LEU A 41 -0.52 -4.54 -11.41
CA LEU A 41 -1.40 -4.08 -10.33
C LEU A 41 -0.83 -2.84 -9.62
N TRP A 42 0.48 -2.76 -9.43
CA TRP A 42 1.16 -1.61 -8.82
C TRP A 42 2.06 -0.84 -9.79
N GLY A 43 1.85 -1.04 -11.11
CA GLY A 43 2.57 -0.32 -12.15
C GLY A 43 2.08 1.12 -12.35
N GLY A 44 0.88 1.44 -11.86
CA GLY A 44 0.24 2.73 -12.00
C GLY A 44 -0.49 3.17 -10.74
N GLN A 45 -0.71 4.48 -10.61
CA GLN A 45 -1.26 5.09 -9.39
C GLN A 45 -2.60 4.48 -8.97
N LYS A 46 -3.53 4.24 -9.90
CA LYS A 46 -4.88 3.72 -9.59
C LYS A 46 -4.82 2.33 -8.95
N GLY A 47 -4.06 1.42 -9.55
CA GLY A 47 -3.88 0.07 -9.01
C GLY A 47 -3.07 0.06 -7.71
N SER A 48 -2.02 0.89 -7.61
CA SER A 48 -1.25 1.03 -6.37
C SER A 48 -2.11 1.55 -5.21
N LEU A 49 -2.96 2.54 -5.41
CA LEU A 49 -3.86 3.04 -4.37
C LEU A 49 -4.86 1.98 -3.91
N LEU A 50 -5.39 1.16 -4.83
CA LEU A 50 -6.23 0.01 -4.48
C LEU A 50 -5.44 -1.00 -3.63
N PHE A 51 -4.20 -1.28 -4.02
CA PHE A 51 -3.33 -2.23 -3.35
C PHE A 51 -2.95 -1.78 -1.93
N TRP A 52 -2.64 -0.49 -1.73
CA TRP A 52 -2.42 0.12 -0.41
C TRP A 52 -3.64 -0.05 0.50
N GLY A 53 -4.83 0.29 -0.01
CA GLY A 53 -6.08 0.12 0.73
C GLY A 53 -6.34 -1.34 1.10
N TRP A 54 -6.05 -2.28 0.20
CA TRP A 54 -6.18 -3.70 0.47
C TRP A 54 -5.23 -4.16 1.60
N ILE A 55 -3.94 -3.84 1.52
CA ILE A 55 -2.96 -4.14 2.56
C ILE A 55 -3.40 -3.55 3.91
N LEU A 56 -3.91 -2.31 3.93
CA LEU A 56 -4.40 -1.67 5.13
C LEU A 56 -5.56 -2.46 5.76
N THR A 57 -6.49 -2.98 4.96
CA THR A 57 -7.57 -3.82 5.50
C THR A 57 -7.10 -5.17 6.00
N LEU A 58 -6.03 -5.74 5.43
CA LEU A 58 -5.42 -6.96 5.96
C LEU A 58 -4.75 -6.70 7.32
N TYR A 59 -3.96 -5.63 7.43
CA TYR A 59 -3.39 -5.18 8.71
C TYR A 59 -4.47 -4.90 9.74
N SER A 60 -5.55 -4.24 9.35
CA SER A 60 -6.67 -3.91 10.24
C SER A 60 -7.38 -5.17 10.73
N ALA A 61 -7.73 -6.10 9.83
CA ALA A 61 -8.37 -7.35 10.19
C ALA A 61 -7.48 -8.21 11.10
N LEU A 62 -6.19 -8.30 10.80
CA LEU A 62 -5.23 -9.03 11.61
C LEU A 62 -5.04 -8.38 12.98
N THR A 63 -4.99 -7.05 13.04
CA THR A 63 -4.90 -6.28 14.30
C THR A 63 -6.10 -6.55 15.19
N VAL A 64 -7.31 -6.48 14.65
CA VAL A 64 -8.54 -6.79 15.39
C VAL A 64 -8.54 -8.24 15.84
N TYR A 65 -8.23 -9.18 14.96
CA TYR A 65 -8.26 -10.60 15.28
C TYR A 65 -7.27 -10.98 16.40
N LEU A 66 -6.02 -10.52 16.31
CA LEU A 66 -4.98 -10.87 17.28
C LEU A 66 -5.08 -10.12 18.62
N ASN A 67 -5.80 -8.99 18.65
CA ASN A 67 -5.90 -8.14 19.82
C ASN A 67 -7.34 -7.97 20.36
N ARG A 68 -8.38 -8.59 19.80
CA ARG A 68 -9.77 -8.42 20.30
C ARG A 68 -9.96 -8.75 21.79
N ASP A 69 -9.14 -9.66 22.31
CA ASP A 69 -9.18 -10.06 23.72
C ASP A 69 -8.12 -9.36 24.58
N LYS A 70 -7.24 -8.59 23.97
CA LYS A 70 -6.14 -7.84 24.62
C LYS A 70 -6.43 -6.34 24.52
N ASN A 71 -6.14 -5.56 25.54
CA ASN A 71 -6.33 -4.10 25.47
C ASN A 71 -7.75 -3.68 25.05
N ARG A 72 -8.79 -4.36 25.56
CA ARG A 72 -10.20 -4.17 25.15
C ARG A 72 -10.68 -2.71 25.20
N GLU A 73 -10.09 -1.90 26.08
CA GLU A 73 -10.40 -0.48 26.22
C GLU A 73 -9.79 0.40 25.11
N LEU A 74 -8.68 -0.02 24.49
CA LEU A 74 -8.02 0.69 23.40
C LEU A 74 -8.59 0.31 22.03
N MET A 75 -9.01 -0.96 21.88
CA MET A 75 -9.38 -1.52 20.58
C MET A 75 -10.46 -0.73 19.82
N PRO A 76 -11.51 -0.16 20.44
CA PRO A 76 -12.48 0.67 19.71
C PRO A 76 -11.83 1.87 19.01
N TYR A 77 -10.89 2.56 19.68
CA TYR A 77 -10.17 3.70 19.13
C TYR A 77 -9.13 3.30 18.08
N VAL A 78 -8.48 2.15 18.27
CA VAL A 78 -7.58 1.55 17.27
C VAL A 78 -8.37 1.29 15.98
N VAL A 79 -9.53 0.62 16.10
CA VAL A 79 -10.40 0.32 14.97
C VAL A 79 -10.88 1.61 14.31
N ALA A 80 -11.35 2.59 15.08
CA ALA A 80 -11.79 3.87 14.53
C ALA A 80 -10.68 4.56 13.72
N THR A 81 -9.45 4.59 14.24
CA THR A 81 -8.30 5.20 13.54
C THR A 81 -7.97 4.47 12.24
N LEU A 82 -7.95 3.14 12.25
CA LEU A 82 -7.71 2.34 11.05
C LEU A 82 -8.85 2.45 10.03
N MET A 83 -10.09 2.61 10.48
CA MET A 83 -11.25 2.86 9.62
C MET A 83 -11.17 4.21 8.93
N VAL A 84 -10.66 5.26 9.58
CA VAL A 84 -10.43 6.57 8.94
C VAL A 84 -9.43 6.41 7.78
N GLY A 85 -8.31 5.73 8.00
CA GLY A 85 -7.33 5.44 6.94
C GLY A 85 -7.93 4.60 5.80
N THR A 86 -8.73 3.59 6.14
CA THR A 86 -9.41 2.74 5.15
C THR A 86 -10.42 3.54 4.33
N MET A 87 -11.21 4.40 4.98
CA MET A 87 -12.16 5.29 4.33
C MET A 87 -11.46 6.26 3.38
N PHE A 88 -10.29 6.78 3.75
CA PHE A 88 -9.48 7.63 2.87
C PHE A 88 -9.09 6.90 1.57
N PHE A 89 -8.50 5.70 1.66
CA PHE A 89 -8.10 4.95 0.45
C PHE A 89 -9.30 4.50 -0.40
N ILE A 90 -10.42 4.14 0.24
CA ILE A 90 -11.66 3.84 -0.49
C ILE A 90 -12.16 5.08 -1.22
N SER A 91 -12.18 6.25 -0.57
CA SER A 91 -12.63 7.50 -1.17
C SER A 91 -11.75 7.88 -2.36
N LEU A 92 -10.43 7.71 -2.25
CA LEU A 92 -9.53 7.90 -3.39
C LEU A 92 -9.88 6.97 -4.56
N ASN A 93 -10.06 5.67 -4.32
CA ASN A 93 -10.36 4.72 -5.39
C ASN A 93 -11.76 4.90 -6.01
N VAL A 94 -12.71 5.44 -5.26
CA VAL A 94 -14.09 5.63 -5.74
C VAL A 94 -14.26 6.96 -6.47
N PHE A 95 -13.64 8.04 -5.99
CA PHE A 95 -13.92 9.40 -6.47
C PHE A 95 -12.77 10.07 -7.23
N VAL A 96 -11.53 9.62 -7.03
CA VAL A 96 -10.34 10.33 -7.57
C VAL A 96 -9.58 9.47 -8.58
N SER A 97 -9.23 8.25 -8.19
CA SER A 97 -8.33 7.35 -8.91
C SER A 97 -9.01 6.02 -9.14
N GLN A 98 -9.99 5.99 -10.05
CA GLN A 98 -10.85 4.83 -10.31
C GLN A 98 -10.15 3.77 -11.18
N PRO A 99 -9.80 2.57 -10.65
CA PRO A 99 -9.07 1.55 -11.39
C PRO A 99 -9.95 0.70 -12.33
N PHE A 100 -11.26 0.89 -12.31
CA PHE A 100 -12.24 0.12 -13.09
C PHE A 100 -12.93 0.92 -14.19
N GLU A 101 -12.38 2.08 -14.57
CA GLU A 101 -12.87 2.81 -15.75
C GLU A 101 -12.71 1.94 -17.00
N LYS A 102 -13.74 1.96 -17.85
CA LYS A 102 -13.76 1.25 -19.12
C LYS A 102 -13.91 2.21 -20.28
N PHE A 103 -13.42 1.81 -21.45
CA PHE A 103 -13.65 2.52 -22.70
C PHE A 103 -15.08 2.28 -23.20
N TRP A 104 -15.75 3.36 -23.56
CA TRP A 104 -17.10 3.36 -24.15
C TRP A 104 -17.08 4.19 -25.42
N GLN A 105 -17.63 3.64 -26.51
CA GLN A 105 -17.81 4.37 -27.76
C GLN A 105 -19.25 4.88 -27.85
N LEU A 106 -19.42 6.19 -27.99
CA LEU A 106 -20.72 6.83 -28.20
C LEU A 106 -21.20 6.61 -29.65
N SER A 107 -22.50 6.80 -29.85
CA SER A 107 -23.14 6.76 -31.18
C SER A 107 -22.52 7.73 -32.21
N ASP A 108 -21.90 8.83 -31.76
CA ASP A 108 -21.18 9.79 -32.62
C ASP A 108 -19.74 9.37 -32.95
N GLY A 109 -19.29 8.20 -32.49
CA GLY A 109 -17.96 7.65 -32.73
C GLY A 109 -16.88 8.08 -31.74
N ARG A 110 -17.14 9.01 -30.82
CA ARG A 110 -16.17 9.39 -29.77
C ARG A 110 -16.00 8.27 -28.76
N VAL A 111 -14.78 8.10 -28.25
CA VAL A 111 -14.47 7.17 -27.16
C VAL A 111 -14.27 7.95 -25.86
N ILE A 112 -15.01 7.58 -24.81
CA ILE A 112 -14.93 8.15 -23.46
C ILE A 112 -14.59 7.07 -22.44
N HIS A 113 -14.28 7.49 -21.21
CA HIS A 113 -13.98 6.58 -20.10
C HIS A 113 -14.95 6.81 -18.96
N ALA A 114 -15.54 5.73 -18.46
CA ALA A 114 -16.42 5.75 -17.31
C ALA A 114 -16.46 4.37 -16.65
N VAL A 115 -16.71 4.34 -15.34
CA VAL A 115 -16.88 3.08 -14.59
C VAL A 115 -18.18 2.36 -14.99
N THR A 116 -19.26 3.13 -15.20
CA THR A 116 -20.57 2.62 -15.61
C THR A 116 -20.87 2.99 -17.05
N GLN A 117 -21.70 2.20 -17.73
CA GLN A 117 -22.04 2.42 -19.14
C GLN A 117 -22.81 3.75 -19.33
N PRO A 118 -22.28 4.69 -20.11
CA PRO A 118 -23.00 5.90 -20.50
C PRO A 118 -24.20 5.57 -21.41
N ALA A 119 -25.25 6.40 -21.36
CA ALA A 119 -26.40 6.25 -22.27
C ALA A 119 -25.96 6.35 -23.75
N ASN A 120 -26.57 5.52 -24.62
CA ASN A 120 -26.30 5.48 -26.06
C ASN A 120 -24.82 5.20 -26.40
N SER A 121 -24.16 4.35 -25.61
CA SER A 121 -22.78 3.91 -25.83
C SER A 121 -22.67 2.39 -25.91
N VAL A 122 -21.62 1.90 -26.57
CA VAL A 122 -21.24 0.49 -26.64
C VAL A 122 -19.86 0.28 -26.04
N ALA A 123 -19.59 -0.91 -25.52
CA ALA A 123 -18.27 -1.24 -24.98
C ALA A 123 -17.21 -1.20 -26.11
N PHE A 124 -16.06 -0.60 -25.81
CA PHE A 124 -14.92 -0.52 -26.72
C PHE A 124 -13.69 -1.17 -26.08
N ALA A 125 -12.87 -1.84 -26.88
CA ALA A 125 -11.58 -2.38 -26.45
C ALA A 125 -10.49 -2.01 -27.44
N ALA A 126 -9.31 -1.67 -26.91
CA ALA A 126 -8.11 -1.56 -27.72
C ALA A 126 -7.66 -2.95 -28.21
N ALA A 127 -6.96 -3.00 -29.35
CA ALA A 127 -6.47 -4.26 -29.90
C ALA A 127 -5.37 -4.91 -29.03
N ASP A 128 -4.54 -4.07 -28.41
CA ASP A 128 -3.53 -4.41 -27.42
C ASP A 128 -3.31 -3.21 -26.48
N GLY A 129 -2.58 -3.42 -25.39
CA GLY A 129 -2.22 -2.37 -24.45
C GLY A 129 -0.79 -1.86 -24.63
N ARG A 130 -0.44 -0.83 -23.86
CA ARG A 130 0.87 -0.16 -23.91
C ARG A 130 1.96 -0.93 -23.16
N GLY A 131 1.57 -1.80 -22.23
CA GLY A 131 2.47 -2.50 -21.32
C GLY A 131 3.04 -1.59 -20.23
N LEU A 132 3.80 -2.19 -19.31
CA LEU A 132 4.57 -1.42 -18.33
C LEU A 132 5.68 -0.63 -19.02
N ASN A 133 6.01 0.53 -18.45
CA ASN A 133 7.24 1.24 -18.81
C ASN A 133 8.42 0.25 -18.76
N PRO A 134 9.25 0.15 -19.81
CA PRO A 134 10.37 -0.78 -19.85
C PRO A 134 11.28 -0.75 -18.62
N LEU A 135 11.49 0.42 -17.99
CA LEU A 135 12.28 0.57 -16.76
C LEU A 135 11.68 -0.18 -15.55
N LEU A 136 10.38 -0.47 -15.59
CA LEU A 136 9.65 -1.21 -14.54
C LEU A 136 9.69 -2.72 -14.78
N GLN A 137 10.21 -3.19 -15.92
CA GLN A 137 10.32 -4.61 -16.25
C GLN A 137 11.64 -5.19 -15.72
N HIS A 138 11.89 -5.00 -14.42
CA HIS A 138 13.05 -5.53 -13.72
C HIS A 138 12.61 -6.34 -12.47
N PRO A 139 13.20 -7.50 -12.15
CA PRO A 139 12.74 -8.35 -11.04
C PRO A 139 12.72 -7.66 -9.68
N ALA A 140 13.74 -6.84 -9.39
CA ALA A 140 13.77 -6.06 -8.14
C ALA A 140 12.64 -5.03 -8.10
N MET A 141 12.29 -4.40 -9.23
CA MET A 141 11.16 -3.45 -9.29
C MET A 141 9.82 -4.17 -9.11
N ALA A 142 9.64 -5.37 -9.64
CA ALA A 142 8.39 -6.10 -9.42
C ALA A 142 8.18 -6.47 -7.93
N ILE A 143 9.25 -6.81 -7.21
CA ILE A 143 9.18 -7.28 -5.81
C ILE A 143 9.19 -6.10 -4.82
N HIS A 144 9.90 -5.03 -5.14
CA HIS A 144 10.17 -3.91 -4.22
C HIS A 144 8.92 -3.15 -3.74
N PRO A 145 7.97 -2.70 -4.59
CA PRO A 145 6.80 -1.96 -4.16
C PRO A 145 5.89 -2.75 -3.21
N PRO A 146 5.54 -4.03 -3.45
CA PRO A 146 4.82 -4.82 -2.46
C PRO A 146 5.51 -4.86 -1.09
N VAL A 147 6.85 -5.02 -1.07
CA VAL A 147 7.64 -5.02 0.17
C VAL A 147 7.59 -3.65 0.85
N LEU A 148 7.77 -2.55 0.12
CA LEU A 148 7.65 -1.20 0.68
C LEU A 148 6.24 -0.92 1.20
N TYR A 149 5.20 -1.35 0.49
CA TYR A 149 3.81 -1.09 0.89
C TYR A 149 3.49 -1.83 2.19
N MET A 150 3.98 -3.06 2.38
CA MET A 150 3.89 -3.77 3.66
C MET A 150 4.58 -3.00 4.80
N GLY A 151 5.71 -2.33 4.50
CA GLY A 151 6.39 -1.43 5.43
C GLY A 151 5.57 -0.19 5.76
N PHE A 152 5.28 0.65 4.78
CA PHE A 152 4.57 1.92 5.00
C PHE A 152 3.19 1.73 5.60
N VAL A 153 2.37 0.86 5.02
CA VAL A 153 1.00 0.62 5.48
C VAL A 153 1.02 -0.05 6.86
N GLY A 154 2.00 -0.91 7.15
CA GLY A 154 2.10 -1.58 8.44
C GLY A 154 2.28 -0.62 9.61
N PHE A 155 2.88 0.56 9.43
CA PHE A 155 2.97 1.60 10.47
C PHE A 155 1.62 2.21 10.87
N SER A 156 0.54 1.97 10.11
CA SER A 156 -0.82 2.36 10.52
C SER A 156 -1.25 1.72 11.84
N VAL A 157 -0.76 0.51 12.15
CA VAL A 157 -1.10 -0.22 13.38
C VAL A 157 -0.48 0.44 14.61
N PRO A 158 0.85 0.63 14.73
CA PRO A 158 1.44 1.34 15.86
C PRO A 158 0.89 2.77 15.98
N PHE A 159 0.65 3.47 14.86
CA PHE A 159 -0.02 4.77 14.88
C PHE A 159 -1.41 4.72 15.52
N ALA A 160 -2.25 3.74 15.13
CA ALA A 160 -3.59 3.59 15.69
C ALA A 160 -3.58 3.28 17.20
N PHE A 161 -2.61 2.49 17.67
CA PHE A 161 -2.41 2.27 19.12
C PHE A 161 -1.96 3.55 19.83
N ALA A 162 -1.06 4.36 19.23
CA ALA A 162 -0.65 5.62 19.81
C ALA A 162 -1.83 6.59 19.96
N ILE A 163 -2.65 6.74 18.92
CA ILE A 163 -3.87 7.56 18.95
C ILE A 163 -4.85 7.06 20.01
N ALA A 164 -5.10 5.75 20.07
CA ALA A 164 -5.97 5.15 21.09
C ALA A 164 -5.48 5.45 22.52
N SER A 165 -4.17 5.35 22.75
CA SER A 165 -3.55 5.62 24.06
C SER A 165 -3.64 7.11 24.44
N LEU A 166 -3.52 8.03 23.47
CA LEU A 166 -3.71 9.47 23.70
C LEU A 166 -5.16 9.79 24.05
N ILE A 167 -6.12 9.26 23.29
CA ILE A 167 -7.57 9.52 23.52
C ILE A 167 -8.00 8.99 24.89
N THR A 168 -7.51 7.82 25.28
CA THR A 168 -7.89 7.18 26.56
C THR A 168 -7.06 7.63 27.75
N GLY A 169 -5.97 8.37 27.53
CA GLY A 169 -4.97 8.70 28.55
C GLY A 169 -4.17 7.51 29.08
N ARG A 170 -4.26 6.33 28.44
CA ARG A 170 -3.66 5.07 28.92
C ARG A 170 -2.26 4.84 28.36
N LEU A 171 -1.32 5.70 28.74
CA LEU A 171 0.11 5.63 28.35
C LEU A 171 0.94 4.59 29.12
N GLY A 172 0.27 3.61 29.74
CA GLY A 172 0.91 2.58 30.56
C GLY A 172 1.62 1.51 29.74
N ASN A 173 2.33 0.61 30.43
CA ASN A 173 3.19 -0.38 29.77
C ASN A 173 2.44 -1.58 29.14
N GLN A 174 1.13 -1.72 29.40
CA GLN A 174 0.35 -2.92 29.04
C GLN A 174 0.28 -3.19 27.53
N TRP A 175 0.33 -2.14 26.71
CA TRP A 175 0.26 -2.25 25.25
C TRP A 175 1.64 -2.14 24.57
N LEU A 176 2.71 -1.85 25.33
CA LEU A 176 4.05 -1.64 24.77
C LEU A 176 4.62 -2.89 24.09
N GLN A 177 4.38 -4.06 24.66
CA GLN A 177 4.80 -5.32 24.05
C GLN A 177 4.07 -5.56 22.72
N THR A 178 2.78 -5.23 22.67
CA THR A 178 1.96 -5.33 21.46
C THR A 178 2.49 -4.38 20.39
N ILE A 179 2.65 -3.09 20.69
CA ILE A 179 3.11 -2.13 19.69
C ILE A 179 4.53 -2.43 19.20
N ARG A 180 5.44 -2.89 20.07
CA ARG A 180 6.80 -3.28 19.64
C ARG A 180 6.76 -4.40 18.61
N ARG A 181 5.96 -5.45 18.83
CA ARG A 181 5.79 -6.55 17.87
C ARG A 181 5.21 -6.05 16.55
N TRP A 182 4.21 -5.18 16.61
CA TRP A 182 3.60 -4.57 15.42
C TRP A 182 4.52 -3.58 14.70
N THR A 183 5.51 -3.00 15.38
CA THR A 183 6.49 -2.08 14.78
C THR A 183 7.64 -2.83 14.10
N LEU A 184 8.02 -4.00 14.62
CA LEU A 184 9.07 -4.83 14.02
C LEU A 184 8.72 -5.31 12.61
N VAL A 185 7.44 -5.58 12.33
CA VAL A 185 6.98 -6.03 11.01
C VAL A 185 7.23 -4.97 9.92
N PRO A 186 6.68 -3.74 10.00
CA PRO A 186 6.93 -2.72 8.99
C PRO A 186 8.39 -2.26 8.96
N TRP A 187 9.09 -2.24 10.10
CA TRP A 187 10.53 -1.97 10.16
C TRP A 187 11.33 -2.98 9.33
N PHE A 188 11.02 -4.27 9.43
CA PHE A 188 11.66 -5.34 8.65
C PHE A 188 11.39 -5.18 7.16
N PHE A 189 10.13 -4.96 6.77
CA PHE A 189 9.75 -4.78 5.37
C PHE A 189 10.35 -3.52 4.74
N LEU A 190 10.38 -2.39 5.45
CA LEU A 190 11.08 -1.19 4.94
C LEU A 190 12.58 -1.43 4.80
N GLY A 191 13.22 -2.16 5.72
CA GLY A 191 14.63 -2.54 5.63
C GLY A 191 14.93 -3.32 4.34
N ILE A 192 14.13 -4.36 4.05
CA ILE A 192 14.26 -5.12 2.79
C ILE A 192 13.93 -4.25 1.58
N GLY A 193 12.89 -3.43 1.68
CA GLY A 193 12.45 -2.55 0.61
C GLY A 193 13.56 -1.60 0.16
N MET A 194 14.25 -0.94 1.11
CA MET A 194 15.38 -0.06 0.81
C MET A 194 16.55 -0.81 0.17
N LEU A 195 16.85 -2.04 0.59
CA LEU A 195 17.91 -2.85 -0.04
C LEU A 195 17.57 -3.22 -1.49
N LEU A 196 16.32 -3.63 -1.75
CA LEU A 196 15.85 -3.96 -3.10
C LEU A 196 15.80 -2.72 -3.99
N GLY A 197 15.34 -1.60 -3.45
CA GLY A 197 15.19 -0.32 -4.13
C GLY A 197 16.54 0.27 -4.51
N GLY A 198 17.47 0.37 -3.56
CA GLY A 198 18.84 0.81 -3.82
C GLY A 198 19.56 -0.04 -4.86
N LYS A 199 19.37 -1.38 -4.83
CA LYS A 199 19.89 -2.27 -5.87
C LYS A 199 19.31 -1.94 -7.24
N TRP A 200 17.99 -1.78 -7.36
CA TRP A 200 17.32 -1.47 -8.62
C TRP A 200 17.73 -0.09 -9.15
N ALA A 201 17.69 0.95 -8.33
CA ALA A 201 18.10 2.30 -8.70
C ALA A 201 19.54 2.34 -9.21
N TYR A 202 20.44 1.56 -8.60
CA TYR A 202 21.81 1.40 -9.07
C TYR A 202 21.92 0.78 -10.46
N MET A 203 21.12 -0.26 -10.75
CA MET A 203 21.19 -1.01 -12.01
C MET A 203 20.48 -0.30 -13.17
N GLU A 204 19.32 0.31 -12.92
CA GLU A 204 18.43 0.79 -13.98
C GLU A 204 18.40 2.31 -14.12
N LEU A 205 18.57 3.04 -13.02
CA LEU A 205 18.38 4.49 -13.00
C LEU A 205 19.69 5.28 -12.88
N GLY A 206 20.80 4.61 -12.57
CA GLY A 206 22.14 5.18 -12.60
C GLY A 206 22.33 6.36 -11.62
N TRP A 207 21.70 6.31 -10.44
CA TRP A 207 21.62 7.44 -9.49
C TRP A 207 22.97 7.97 -8.97
N GLY A 208 24.11 7.49 -9.44
CA GLY A 208 25.44 7.93 -8.99
C GLY A 208 26.06 7.00 -7.94
N GLY A 209 25.45 5.84 -7.69
CA GLY A 209 26.01 4.78 -6.85
C GLY A 209 24.95 4.01 -6.08
N TYR A 210 25.37 2.96 -5.37
CA TYR A 210 24.47 2.13 -4.54
C TYR A 210 23.79 2.91 -3.40
N TRP A 211 24.42 4.01 -2.96
CA TRP A 211 23.91 4.92 -1.91
C TRP A 211 23.30 6.19 -2.47
N ALA A 212 22.99 6.23 -3.77
CA ALA A 212 22.26 7.35 -4.31
C ALA A 212 20.76 7.05 -4.23
N TRP A 213 20.13 7.67 -3.23
CA TRP A 213 18.79 7.36 -2.78
C TRP A 213 17.74 8.00 -3.67
N ASP A 214 16.82 7.21 -4.20
CA ASP A 214 15.64 7.73 -4.87
C ASP A 214 14.63 8.33 -3.87
N PRO A 215 13.73 9.25 -4.29
CA PRO A 215 12.76 9.87 -3.41
C PRO A 215 11.98 8.86 -2.59
N VAL A 216 11.74 7.67 -3.11
CA VAL A 216 11.02 6.59 -2.44
C VAL A 216 11.87 5.99 -1.32
N GLU A 217 13.16 5.69 -1.53
CA GLU A 217 14.01 5.19 -0.44
C GLU A 217 14.29 6.28 0.59
N ASN A 218 14.43 7.54 0.19
CA ASN A 218 14.54 8.66 1.14
C ASN A 218 13.28 8.77 2.01
N ALA A 219 12.10 8.65 1.40
CA ALA A 219 10.83 8.64 2.11
C ALA A 219 10.69 7.42 3.03
N ALA A 220 11.25 6.27 2.65
CA ALA A 220 11.25 5.06 3.47
C ALA A 220 12.27 5.12 4.64
N LEU A 221 13.39 5.81 4.45
CA LEU A 221 14.45 5.92 5.45
C LEU A 221 13.97 6.64 6.71
N MET A 222 13.19 7.72 6.56
CA MET A 222 12.70 8.53 7.68
C MET A 222 11.87 7.72 8.70
N PRO A 223 10.77 7.03 8.32
CA PRO A 223 10.04 6.18 9.25
C PRO A 223 10.86 4.97 9.72
N TRP A 224 11.81 4.46 8.92
CA TRP A 224 12.68 3.36 9.35
C TRP A 224 13.64 3.75 10.48
N LEU A 225 14.25 4.94 10.41
CA LEU A 225 15.10 5.49 11.47
C LEU A 225 14.30 5.76 12.74
N LEU A 226 13.12 6.38 12.61
CA LEU A 226 12.22 6.62 13.75
C LEU A 226 11.77 5.30 14.40
N ALA A 227 11.40 4.30 13.59
CA ALA A 227 11.05 2.98 14.09
C ALA A 227 12.23 2.29 14.78
N THR A 228 13.44 2.44 14.24
CA THR A 228 14.66 1.93 14.88
C THR A 228 14.84 2.55 16.26
N ALA A 229 14.74 3.87 16.38
CA ALA A 229 14.82 4.54 17.67
C ALA A 229 13.73 4.05 18.63
N PHE A 230 12.47 4.00 18.16
CA PHE A 230 11.32 3.55 18.94
C PHE A 230 11.46 2.11 19.47
N ILE A 231 11.88 1.15 18.64
CA ILE A 231 12.04 -0.26 19.02
C ILE A 231 13.05 -0.42 20.17
N HIS A 232 14.04 0.47 20.28
CA HIS A 232 15.01 0.48 21.38
C HIS A 232 14.47 1.24 22.59
N SER A 233 13.89 2.43 22.41
CA SER A 233 13.40 3.26 23.52
C SER A 233 12.16 2.67 24.20
N VAL A 234 11.35 1.87 23.49
CA VAL A 234 10.21 1.17 24.10
C VAL A 234 10.65 0.11 25.12
N MET A 235 11.82 -0.53 24.91
CA MET A 235 12.38 -1.47 25.88
C MET A 235 12.86 -0.77 27.15
N ILE A 236 13.34 0.47 27.02
CA ILE A 236 13.73 1.31 28.16
C ILE A 236 12.47 1.73 28.95
N GLN A 237 11.38 2.10 28.26
CA GLN A 237 10.11 2.38 28.92
C GLN A 237 9.56 1.16 29.65
N GLU A 238 9.61 -0.02 29.03
CA GLU A 238 9.14 -1.26 29.66
C GLU A 238 9.94 -1.60 30.93
N LYS A 239 11.28 -1.51 30.87
CA LYS A 239 12.17 -1.93 31.97
C LYS A 239 12.39 -0.87 33.06
N LYS A 240 12.45 0.40 32.68
CA LYS A 240 12.85 1.52 33.56
C LYS A 240 11.78 2.59 33.71
N ASN A 241 10.65 2.46 33.02
CA ASN A 241 9.56 3.43 33.04
C ASN A 241 9.95 4.86 32.61
N MET A 242 11.02 4.99 31.82
CA MET A 242 11.54 6.24 31.26
C MET A 242 11.12 6.42 29.80
N LEU A 243 11.36 7.60 29.21
CA LEU A 243 11.15 7.89 27.78
C LEU A 243 9.70 7.78 27.28
N ARG A 244 8.70 7.85 28.17
CA ARG A 244 7.28 7.81 27.80
C ARG A 244 6.90 8.90 26.80
N VAL A 245 7.35 10.13 27.03
CA VAL A 245 7.08 11.27 26.13
C VAL A 245 7.76 11.05 24.78
N TRP A 246 9.03 10.64 24.78
CA TRP A 246 9.79 10.32 23.56
C TRP A 246 9.15 9.21 22.71
N ASN A 247 8.51 8.22 23.33
CA ASN A 247 7.86 7.14 22.60
C ASN A 247 6.48 7.53 22.05
N MET A 248 5.94 8.68 22.46
CA MET A 248 4.61 9.17 22.05
C MET A 248 4.67 10.38 21.11
N VAL A 249 5.72 11.20 21.22
CA VAL A 249 5.99 12.39 20.40
C VAL A 249 6.94 12.02 19.28
#